data_AF-A0A966SGX1-F1
#
_entry.id   AF-A0A966SGX1-F1
#
_cell.length_a   1.000
_cell.length_b   1.000
_cell.length_c   1.000
_cell.angle_alpha   90.00
_cell.angle_beta   90.00
_cell.angle_gamma   90.00
#
_symmetry.space_group_name_H-M   'P 1'
#
loop_
_entity.id
_entity.type
_entity.pdbx_description
1 polymer ?
#
loop_
_entity_poly.entity_id
_entity_poly.type
_entity_poly.pdbx_seq_one_letter_code
_entity_poly.pdbx_strand_id
1 'polypeptide(L)'
;GSPAIVARSHGTGRTIYCGFLPGLSYFQPAIPKRPGDRTSAVDSLAHFIPTQFHAGARQLIGMPGEKIARPAVCSEPLVEANLLESKTAAALVLVNWTSTPIKGLQVTLQTPLPQKKIELASGGKVTVSKSAGQTVLTLDLAVADTVILR
;
A
#
# COMPACT_ATOMS: atom_id res chain seq x y z
N GLY A 1 18.59 16.65 25.99
CA GLY A 1 17.84 15.55 25.35
C GLY A 1 18.81 14.59 24.69
N SER A 2 18.47 13.31 24.61
CA SER A 2 19.28 12.28 23.93
C SER A 2 18.69 11.97 22.55
N PRO A 3 19.51 11.70 21.51
CA PRO A 3 19.00 11.42 20.17
C PRO A 3 18.25 10.08 20.14
N ALA A 4 16.99 10.09 19.68
CA ALA A 4 16.18 8.88 19.51
C ALA A 4 16.44 8.14 18.19
N ILE A 5 17.00 8.85 17.19
CA ILE A 5 17.33 8.33 15.87
C ILE A 5 18.72 8.84 15.50
N VAL A 6 19.58 7.95 14.98
CA VAL A 6 20.89 8.31 14.42
C VAL A 6 21.02 7.70 13.03
N ALA A 7 21.46 8.48 12.06
CA ALA A 7 21.76 8.00 10.71
C ALA A 7 23.24 8.20 10.39
N ARG A 8 23.89 7.19 9.81
CA ARG A 8 25.29 7.24 9.38
C ARG A 8 25.46 6.66 7.99
N SER A 9 26.18 7.38 7.15
CA SER A 9 26.56 6.89 5.81
C SER A 9 27.87 6.11 5.88
N HIS A 10 27.94 5.01 5.13
CA HIS A 10 29.11 4.12 5.03
C HIS A 10 29.34 3.76 3.56
N GLY A 11 30.30 4.41 2.91
CA GLY A 11 30.49 4.28 1.46
C GLY A 11 29.23 4.71 0.71
N THR A 12 28.69 3.81 -0.12
CA THR A 12 27.42 4.01 -0.85
C THR A 12 26.17 3.63 -0.02
N GLY A 13 26.35 3.04 1.16
CA GLY A 13 25.27 2.60 2.04
C GLY A 13 24.93 3.61 3.14
N ARG A 14 23.80 3.36 3.83
CA ARG A 14 23.34 4.12 4.99
C ARG A 14 22.78 3.19 6.06
N THR A 15 23.13 3.45 7.31
CA THR A 15 22.53 2.82 8.49
C THR A 15 21.64 3.83 9.21
N ILE A 16 20.44 3.42 9.61
CA ILE A 16 19.54 4.19 10.46
C ILE A 16 19.31 3.36 11.73
N TYR A 17 19.67 3.92 12.87
CA TYR A 17 19.45 3.32 14.18
C TYR A 17 18.32 4.06 14.91
N CYS A 18 17.36 3.30 15.45
CA CYS A 18 16.30 3.82 16.29
C CYS A 18 16.50 3.29 17.71
N GLY A 19 16.57 4.18 18.70
CA GLY A 19 16.58 3.82 20.14
C GLY A 19 15.21 3.40 20.68
N PHE A 20 14.26 3.10 19.79
CA PHE A 20 12.90 2.68 20.07
C PHE A 20 12.46 1.65 19.02
N LEU A 21 11.23 1.15 19.13
CA LEU A 21 10.69 0.10 18.27
C LEU A 21 9.79 0.70 17.17
N PRO A 22 10.33 1.10 16.00
CA PRO A 22 9.56 1.82 14.98
C PRO A 22 8.37 1.00 14.45
N GLY A 23 8.53 -0.32 14.32
CA GLY A 23 7.44 -1.22 13.96
C GLY A 23 6.29 -1.17 14.96
N LEU A 24 6.57 -1.26 16.26
CA LEU A 24 5.52 -1.13 17.28
C LEU A 24 4.93 0.28 17.32
N SER A 25 5.74 1.33 17.16
CA SER A 25 5.25 2.70 17.07
C SER A 25 4.31 2.92 15.88
N TYR A 26 4.52 2.20 14.77
CA TYR A 26 3.61 2.22 13.61
C TYR A 26 2.25 1.60 13.94
N PHE A 27 2.25 0.45 14.60
CA PHE A 27 1.02 -0.30 14.94
C PHE A 27 0.28 0.24 16.16
N GLN A 28 0.97 0.78 17.16
CA GLN A 28 0.41 1.12 18.47
C GLN A 28 -0.88 1.95 18.43
N PRO A 29 -1.01 3.02 17.63
CA PRO A 29 -2.26 3.79 17.58
C PRO A 29 -3.38 3.09 16.81
N ALA A 30 -3.06 2.11 15.96
CA ALA A 30 -4.05 1.40 15.16
C ALA A 30 -4.77 0.29 15.93
N ILE A 31 -4.24 -0.12 17.08
CA ILE A 31 -4.77 -1.23 17.88
C ILE A 31 -5.52 -0.68 19.11
N PRO A 32 -6.82 -0.97 19.25
CA PRO A 32 -7.59 -0.50 20.40
C PRO A 32 -7.12 -1.15 21.71
N LYS A 33 -7.09 -0.36 22.79
CA LYS A 33 -6.73 -0.83 24.13
C LYS A 33 -7.92 -1.50 24.83
N ARG A 34 -8.38 -2.63 24.30
CA ARG A 34 -9.40 -3.48 24.94
C ARG A 34 -9.01 -4.95 24.83
N PRO A 35 -9.45 -5.82 25.76
CA PRO A 35 -9.17 -7.25 25.68
C PRO A 35 -9.59 -7.84 24.33
N GLY A 36 -8.74 -8.69 23.75
CA GLY A 36 -9.10 -9.45 22.55
C GLY A 36 -10.24 -10.41 22.86
N ASP A 37 -11.30 -10.36 22.07
CA ASP A 37 -12.35 -11.37 22.06
C ASP A 37 -12.16 -12.33 20.86
N ARG A 38 -12.89 -13.44 20.89
CA ARG A 38 -12.88 -14.46 19.82
C ARG A 38 -14.30 -14.77 19.34
N THR A 39 -15.21 -13.82 19.51
CA THR A 39 -16.61 -13.99 19.16
C THR A 39 -16.83 -13.60 17.70
N SER A 40 -17.97 -14.00 17.13
CA SER A 40 -18.45 -13.53 15.83
C SER A 40 -19.35 -12.29 15.95
N ALA A 41 -19.33 -11.61 17.10
CA ALA A 41 -20.12 -10.40 17.29
C ALA A 41 -19.65 -9.29 16.34
N VAL A 42 -20.55 -8.39 15.94
CA VAL A 42 -20.25 -7.31 14.98
C VAL A 42 -19.15 -6.38 15.49
N ASP A 43 -19.06 -6.19 16.81
CA ASP A 43 -18.09 -5.35 17.49
C ASP A 43 -16.83 -6.12 17.96
N SER A 44 -16.70 -7.39 17.56
CA SER A 44 -15.57 -8.27 17.86
C SER A 44 -14.26 -7.78 17.25
N LEU A 45 -13.14 -8.00 17.95
CA LEU A 45 -11.80 -7.79 17.43
C LEU A 45 -11.34 -8.88 16.46
N ALA A 46 -12.06 -10.00 16.34
CA ALA A 46 -11.74 -11.07 15.39
C ALA A 46 -11.79 -10.61 13.91
N HIS A 47 -12.58 -9.58 13.62
CA HIS A 47 -12.74 -9.01 12.27
C HIS A 47 -12.22 -7.56 12.17
N PHE A 48 -11.51 -7.09 13.20
CA PHE A 48 -11.01 -5.73 13.24
C PHE A 48 -9.86 -5.54 12.25
N ILE A 49 -10.01 -4.57 11.36
CA ILE A 49 -8.97 -4.13 10.43
C ILE A 49 -8.35 -2.85 11.01
N PRO A 50 -7.08 -2.87 11.45
CA PRO A 50 -6.41 -1.66 11.93
C PRO A 50 -6.22 -0.69 10.76
N THR A 51 -6.61 0.58 10.94
CA THR A 51 -6.47 1.62 9.90
C THR A 51 -5.73 2.87 10.39
N GLN A 52 -5.69 3.11 11.70
CA GLN A 52 -5.14 4.33 12.31
C GLN A 52 -3.63 4.22 12.60
N PHE A 53 -2.85 3.81 11.61
CA PHE A 53 -1.41 3.65 11.77
C PHE A 53 -0.65 4.98 11.85
N HIS A 54 0.50 4.98 12.54
CA HIS A 54 1.30 6.20 12.70
C HIS A 54 2.06 6.57 11.42
N ALA A 55 1.67 7.66 10.76
CA ALA A 55 2.28 8.11 9.49
C ALA A 55 3.79 8.38 9.60
N GLY A 56 4.26 9.05 10.67
CA GLY A 56 5.70 9.30 10.87
C GLY A 56 6.53 8.03 11.02
N ALA A 57 6.04 7.03 11.76
CA ALA A 57 6.71 5.73 11.87
C ALA A 57 6.71 4.99 10.52
N ARG A 58 5.61 5.05 9.74
CA ARG A 58 5.54 4.51 8.37
C ARG A 58 6.63 5.12 7.48
N GLN A 59 6.79 6.43 7.51
CA GLN A 59 7.82 7.13 6.74
C GLN A 59 9.21 6.67 7.17
N LEU A 60 9.49 6.65 8.48
CA LEU A 60 10.78 6.18 9.03
C LEU A 60 11.13 4.75 8.61
N ILE A 61 10.17 3.82 8.71
CA ILE A 61 10.33 2.43 8.27
C ILE A 61 10.59 2.35 6.77
N GLY A 62 9.92 3.20 5.98
CA GLY A 62 10.07 3.25 4.53
C GLY A 62 11.35 3.92 4.02
N MET A 63 12.05 4.70 4.85
CA MET A 63 13.23 5.47 4.44
C MET A 63 14.33 4.68 3.73
N PRO A 64 14.65 3.42 4.10
CA PRO A 64 15.65 2.63 3.37
C PRO A 64 15.23 2.31 1.92
N GLY A 65 13.93 2.21 1.65
CA GLY A 65 13.37 1.87 0.35
C GLY A 65 12.90 3.06 -0.48
N GLU A 66 13.10 4.31 -0.04
CA GLU A 66 12.56 5.51 -0.70
C GLU A 66 13.01 5.67 -2.16
N LYS A 67 14.23 5.21 -2.48
CA LYS A 67 14.79 5.25 -3.84
C LYS A 67 14.43 4.04 -4.70
N ILE A 68 13.75 3.04 -4.13
CA ILE A 68 13.32 1.85 -4.87
C ILE A 68 12.01 2.22 -5.57
N ALA A 69 12.04 2.27 -6.90
CA ALA A 69 10.86 2.54 -7.71
C ALA A 69 9.80 1.47 -7.42
N ARG A 70 8.57 1.91 -7.13
CA ARG A 70 7.44 1.00 -6.95
C ARG A 70 6.77 0.80 -8.30
N PRO A 71 6.42 -0.42 -8.71
CA PRO A 71 5.79 -0.64 -10.00
C PRO A 71 4.45 0.09 -10.15
N ALA A 72 3.72 0.25 -9.04
CA ALA A 72 2.48 1.00 -8.97
C ALA A 72 2.39 1.80 -7.66
N VAL A 73 1.69 2.94 -7.70
CA VAL A 73 1.38 3.77 -6.53
C VAL A 73 -0.11 4.04 -6.49
N CYS A 74 -0.73 3.70 -5.36
CA CYS A 74 -2.14 3.96 -5.09
C CYS A 74 -2.33 5.31 -4.40
N SER A 75 -3.44 5.99 -4.71
CA SER A 75 -3.88 7.21 -4.03
C SER A 75 -4.31 6.97 -2.58
N GLU A 76 -4.72 5.75 -2.23
CA GLU A 76 -5.04 5.35 -0.86
C GLU A 76 -3.88 4.54 -0.24
N PRO A 77 -3.24 5.02 0.85
CA PRO A 77 -2.11 4.35 1.48
C PRO A 77 -2.40 2.99 2.11
N LEU A 78 -3.67 2.66 2.37
CA LEU A 78 -4.12 1.34 2.85
C LEU A 78 -4.56 0.40 1.72
N VAL A 79 -4.33 0.77 0.45
CA VAL A 79 -4.41 -0.18 -0.66
C VAL A 79 -3.04 -0.79 -0.89
N GLU A 80 -2.99 -2.11 -0.84
CA GLU A 80 -1.83 -2.89 -1.23
C GLU A 80 -1.88 -3.19 -2.73
N ALA A 81 -0.75 -3.07 -3.40
CA ALA A 81 -0.61 -3.32 -4.84
C ALA A 81 0.56 -4.27 -5.10
N ASN A 82 0.25 -5.46 -5.60
CA ASN A 82 1.23 -6.49 -5.94
C ASN A 82 1.22 -6.75 -7.44
N LEU A 83 2.37 -6.56 -8.08
CA LEU A 83 2.52 -6.75 -9.52
C LEU A 83 3.11 -8.13 -9.83
N LEU A 84 2.41 -8.88 -10.68
CA LEU A 84 2.87 -10.12 -11.27
C LEU A 84 3.12 -9.87 -12.76
N GLU A 85 4.35 -10.07 -13.21
CA GLU A 85 4.75 -9.79 -14.59
C GLU A 85 5.09 -11.07 -15.36
N SER A 86 4.81 -11.06 -16.65
CA SER A 86 5.30 -12.02 -17.63
C SER A 86 5.82 -11.26 -18.84
N LYS A 87 6.37 -11.98 -19.83
CA LYS A 87 6.89 -11.35 -21.06
C LYS A 87 5.83 -10.62 -21.89
N THR A 88 4.56 -11.00 -21.78
CA THR A 88 3.49 -10.52 -22.67
C THR A 88 2.30 -9.92 -21.93
N ALA A 89 2.23 -10.07 -20.61
CA ALA A 89 1.10 -9.62 -19.80
C ALA A 89 1.55 -9.34 -18.37
N ALA A 90 0.73 -8.59 -17.62
CA ALA A 90 0.88 -8.39 -16.20
C ALA A 90 -0.47 -8.46 -15.46
N ALA A 91 -0.42 -8.75 -14.17
CA ALA A 91 -1.55 -8.73 -13.26
C ALA A 91 -1.18 -7.88 -12.05
N LEU A 92 -1.91 -6.79 -11.82
CA LEU A 92 -1.76 -5.94 -10.64
C LEU A 92 -2.89 -6.28 -9.66
N VAL A 93 -2.55 -7.05 -8.64
CA VAL A 93 -3.48 -7.45 -7.56
C VAL A 93 -3.60 -6.29 -6.58
N LEU A 94 -4.83 -5.84 -6.34
CA LEU A 94 -5.16 -4.75 -5.44
C LEU A 94 -5.96 -5.27 -4.25
N VAL A 95 -5.57 -4.93 -3.03
CA VAL A 95 -6.29 -5.28 -1.80
C VAL A 95 -6.54 -4.02 -0.99
N ASN A 96 -7.81 -3.77 -0.66
CA ASN A 96 -8.26 -2.65 0.16
C ASN A 96 -8.26 -3.05 1.65
N TRP A 97 -7.32 -2.50 2.43
CA TRP A 97 -7.28 -2.65 3.88
C TRP A 97 -7.98 -1.52 4.63
N THR A 98 -8.77 -0.69 3.95
CA THR A 98 -9.70 0.21 4.63
C THR A 98 -10.97 -0.55 5.06
N SER A 99 -11.76 0.03 5.95
CA SER A 99 -13.03 -0.56 6.39
C SER A 99 -14.20 -0.31 5.43
N THR A 100 -13.98 0.40 4.32
CA THR A 100 -15.05 0.85 3.42
C THR A 100 -14.64 0.76 1.95
N PRO A 101 -15.60 0.53 1.02
CA PRO A 101 -15.31 0.60 -0.41
C PRO A 101 -14.74 1.95 -0.83
N ILE A 102 -13.75 1.94 -1.73
CA ILE A 102 -13.12 3.12 -2.30
C ILE A 102 -13.72 3.37 -3.68
N LYS A 103 -14.20 4.60 -3.89
CA LYS A 103 -14.69 5.07 -5.19
C LYS A 103 -13.63 5.88 -5.91
N GLY A 104 -13.39 5.59 -7.18
CA GLY A 104 -12.41 6.32 -8.00
C GLY A 104 -10.98 6.22 -7.49
N LEU A 105 -10.57 5.05 -6.96
CA LEU A 105 -9.18 4.76 -6.61
C LEU A 105 -8.29 5.02 -7.83
N GLN A 106 -7.33 5.93 -7.67
CA GLN A 106 -6.30 6.16 -8.66
C GLN A 106 -5.09 5.27 -8.38
N VAL A 107 -4.64 4.55 -9.41
CA VAL A 107 -3.45 3.72 -9.39
C VAL A 107 -2.53 4.19 -10.53
N THR A 108 -1.37 4.71 -10.16
CA THR A 108 -0.37 5.22 -11.10
C THR A 108 0.68 4.15 -11.36
N LEU A 109 0.83 3.72 -12.61
CA LEU A 109 1.85 2.78 -13.04
C LEU A 109 3.17 3.52 -13.25
N GLN A 110 4.23 3.13 -12.55
CA GLN A 110 5.54 3.78 -12.64
C GLN A 110 6.54 3.01 -13.51
N THR A 111 6.18 1.81 -13.97
CA THR A 111 6.97 0.98 -14.89
C THR A 111 6.21 0.75 -16.21
N PRO A 112 6.89 0.64 -17.37
CA PRO A 112 6.25 0.26 -18.61
C PRO A 112 5.66 -1.16 -18.52
N LEU A 113 4.35 -1.28 -18.75
CA LEU A 113 3.63 -2.55 -18.75
C LEU A 113 2.88 -2.75 -20.07
N PRO A 114 2.53 -4.00 -20.45
CA PRO A 114 1.61 -4.26 -21.56
C PRO A 114 0.27 -3.55 -21.32
N GLN A 115 -0.17 -2.71 -22.26
CA GLN A 115 -1.34 -1.84 -22.08
C GLN A 115 -2.26 -1.84 -23.32
N LYS A 116 -2.17 -2.85 -24.20
CA LYS A 116 -3.09 -2.98 -25.34
C LYS A 116 -4.52 -3.21 -24.87
N LYS A 117 -4.69 -3.96 -23.78
CA LYS A 117 -5.97 -4.19 -23.12
C LYS A 117 -5.78 -4.13 -21.60
N ILE A 118 -6.57 -3.27 -20.95
CA ILE A 118 -6.62 -3.15 -19.50
C ILE A 118 -8.04 -3.42 -19.05
N GLU A 119 -8.22 -4.42 -18.18
CA GLU A 119 -9.52 -4.82 -17.66
C GLU A 119 -9.42 -5.26 -16.21
N LEU A 120 -10.54 -5.19 -15.49
CA LEU A 120 -10.64 -5.78 -14.15
C LEU A 120 -11.04 -7.24 -14.27
N ALA A 121 -10.46 -8.10 -13.43
CA ALA A 121 -10.83 -9.50 -13.35
C ALA A 121 -12.31 -9.69 -12.95
N SER A 122 -12.86 -8.76 -12.15
CA SER A 122 -14.28 -8.70 -11.81
C SER A 122 -15.21 -8.33 -12.97
N GLY A 123 -14.68 -7.84 -14.10
CA GLY A 123 -15.45 -7.21 -15.18
C GLY A 123 -15.90 -5.78 -14.88
N GLY A 124 -15.45 -5.20 -13.75
CA GLY A 124 -15.70 -3.80 -13.41
C GLY A 124 -15.10 -2.80 -14.41
N LYS A 125 -15.56 -1.55 -14.34
CA LYS A 125 -15.05 -0.48 -15.19
C LYS A 125 -13.70 0.02 -14.69
N VAL A 126 -12.71 0.08 -15.59
CA VAL A 126 -11.45 0.80 -15.40
C VAL A 126 -11.36 1.93 -16.41
N THR A 127 -11.02 3.13 -15.95
CA THR A 127 -10.74 4.28 -16.80
C THR A 127 -9.24 4.48 -16.88
N VAL A 128 -8.71 4.62 -18.09
CA VAL A 128 -7.29 4.80 -18.33
C VAL A 128 -7.04 6.24 -18.76
N SER A 129 -6.09 6.89 -18.10
CA SER A 129 -5.66 8.25 -18.42
C SER A 129 -4.14 8.35 -18.37
N LYS A 130 -3.58 9.46 -18.89
CA LYS A 130 -2.17 9.79 -18.75
C LYS A 130 -2.02 11.05 -17.92
N SER A 131 -1.13 11.02 -16.94
CA SER A 131 -0.76 12.20 -16.14
C SER A 131 0.75 12.24 -16.01
N ALA A 132 1.37 13.37 -16.34
CA ALA A 132 2.83 13.56 -16.30
C ALA A 132 3.63 12.43 -17.00
N GLY A 133 3.09 11.87 -18.10
CA GLY A 133 3.72 10.78 -18.84
C GLY A 133 3.52 9.36 -18.26
N GLN A 134 2.86 9.23 -17.11
CA GLN A 134 2.54 7.95 -16.47
C GLN A 134 1.09 7.54 -16.77
N THR A 135 0.86 6.23 -16.85
CA THR A 135 -0.50 5.66 -16.99
C THR A 135 -1.18 5.66 -15.63
N VAL A 136 -2.34 6.30 -15.54
CA VAL A 136 -3.18 6.36 -14.34
C VAL A 136 -4.47 5.60 -14.60
N LEU A 137 -4.72 4.59 -13.78
CA LEU A 137 -5.93 3.79 -13.78
C LEU A 137 -6.88 4.32 -12.70
N THR A 138 -8.13 4.52 -13.05
CA THR A 138 -9.19 4.90 -12.11
C THR A 138 -10.25 3.81 -12.08
N LEU A 139 -10.50 3.26 -10.89
CA LEU A 139 -11.45 2.16 -10.67
C LEU A 139 -12.08 2.23 -9.28
N ASP A 140 -13.20 1.54 -9.10
CA ASP A 140 -13.80 1.34 -7.77
C ASP A 140 -13.26 0.04 -7.16
N LEU A 141 -12.90 0.06 -5.87
CA LEU A 141 -12.34 -1.10 -5.17
C LEU A 141 -13.10 -1.32 -3.86
N ALA A 142 -13.82 -2.44 -3.76
CA ALA A 142 -14.53 -2.81 -2.53
C ALA A 142 -13.59 -3.52 -1.54
N VAL A 143 -13.17 -4.74 -1.85
CA VAL A 143 -12.28 -5.57 -0.99
C VAL A 143 -10.97 -5.87 -1.72
N ALA A 144 -11.06 -6.54 -2.86
CA ALA A 144 -9.91 -6.85 -3.70
C ALA A 144 -10.35 -7.00 -5.15
N ASP A 145 -9.45 -6.72 -6.08
CA ASP A 145 -9.62 -6.99 -7.51
C ASP A 145 -8.23 -7.09 -8.17
N THR A 146 -8.17 -7.56 -9.41
CA THR A 146 -6.94 -7.61 -10.18
C THR A 146 -7.11 -6.85 -11.49
N VAL A 147 -6.22 -5.90 -11.75
CA VAL A 147 -6.09 -5.29 -13.08
C VAL A 147 -5.28 -6.23 -13.95
N ILE A 148 -5.86 -6.69 -15.05
CA ILE A 148 -5.21 -7.51 -16.06
C ILE A 148 -4.73 -6.61 -17.19
N LEU A 149 -3.45 -6.70 -17.50
CA LEU A 149 -2.70 -5.88 -18.45
C LEU A 149 -2.14 -6.79 -19.56
N ARG A 150 -2.57 -6.60 -20.82
CA ARG A 150 -2.10 -7.37 -21.99
C ARG A 150 -1.81 -6.47 -23.17
#